data_AF-A0A7C1F390-F1
#
_entry.id   AF-A0A7C1F390-F1
#
_cell.length_a   1.000
_cell.length_b   1.000
_cell.length_c   1.000
_cell.angle_alpha   90.00
_cell.angle_beta   90.00
_cell.angle_gamma   90.00
#
_symmetry.space_group_name_H-M   'P 1'
#
loop_
_entity.id
_entity.type
_entity.pdbx_description
1 polymer ?
#
loop_
_entity_poly.entity_id
_entity_poly.type
_entity_poly.pdbx_seq_one_letter_code
_entity_poly.pdbx_strand_id
1 'polypeptide(L)'
;MAARPGGQFGDMRGPGSAGGLPRRAFSPDQGRPVAGEIIEKDEKSITIKLQDGSSKIVMLPGNTEIRKVTAGSRNDLKQGERVFVVGKENSDGSVTASIVQIGPFRVSSMNR
;
A
#
# COMPACT_ATOMS: atom_id res chain seq x y z
N MET A 1 34.37 -65.46 -3.03
CA MET A 1 34.38 -64.29 -2.12
C MET A 1 34.46 -63.02 -2.98
N ALA A 2 33.35 -62.39 -3.34
CA ALA A 2 32.53 -61.46 -2.55
C ALA A 2 33.04 -60.00 -2.62
N ALA A 3 32.64 -59.29 -3.69
CA ALA A 3 32.68 -57.83 -3.74
C ALA A 3 31.42 -57.28 -3.04
N ARG A 4 31.61 -56.39 -2.06
CA ARG A 4 30.53 -55.74 -1.29
C ARG A 4 30.13 -54.40 -1.94
N PRO A 5 28.84 -54.04 -1.97
CA PRO A 5 28.35 -52.76 -2.46
C PRO A 5 28.31 -51.71 -1.32
N GLY A 6 28.44 -50.42 -1.65
CA GLY A 6 28.12 -49.34 -0.70
C GLY A 6 28.92 -48.06 -0.93
N GLY A 7 28.25 -47.04 -1.45
CA GLY A 7 28.76 -45.67 -1.62
C GLY A 7 27.62 -44.76 -2.03
N GLN A 8 26.76 -44.48 -1.06
CA GLN A 8 25.50 -43.74 -1.16
C GLN A 8 25.80 -42.25 -1.25
N PHE A 9 25.78 -41.67 -2.47
CA PHE A 9 25.82 -40.23 -2.66
C PHE A 9 24.43 -39.66 -2.39
N GLY A 10 24.17 -39.34 -1.13
CA GLY A 10 23.06 -38.50 -0.74
C GLY A 10 23.53 -37.06 -0.65
N ASP A 11 23.15 -36.22 -1.61
CA ASP A 11 23.28 -34.77 -1.49
C ASP A 11 22.07 -34.07 -2.14
N MET A 12 21.21 -33.56 -1.26
CA MET A 12 20.47 -32.30 -1.37
C MET A 12 19.74 -31.98 -2.68
N ARG A 13 18.55 -32.59 -2.85
CA ARG A 13 17.43 -31.90 -3.51
C ARG A 13 16.68 -31.08 -2.47
N GLY A 14 17.21 -29.90 -2.16
CA GLY A 14 16.47 -28.88 -1.41
C GLY A 14 15.27 -28.40 -2.23
N PRO A 15 14.10 -28.17 -1.62
CA PRO A 15 12.96 -27.63 -2.33
C PRO A 15 13.32 -26.23 -2.84
N GLY A 16 13.37 -26.09 -4.17
CA GLY A 16 13.50 -24.83 -4.86
C GLY A 16 12.38 -23.90 -4.42
N SER A 17 12.70 -23.02 -3.48
CA SER A 17 11.90 -21.84 -3.16
C SER A 17 12.13 -20.84 -4.29
N ALA A 18 11.55 -21.15 -5.45
CA ALA A 18 11.40 -20.21 -6.54
C ALA A 18 10.53 -19.07 -5.99
N GLY A 19 11.16 -17.91 -5.85
CA GLY A 19 10.57 -16.66 -5.36
C GLY A 19 9.33 -16.27 -6.16
N GLY A 20 8.19 -16.78 -5.76
CA GLY A 20 6.90 -16.17 -6.02
C GLY A 20 6.75 -15.00 -5.06
N LEU A 21 6.96 -13.79 -5.55
CA LEU A 21 6.55 -12.57 -4.88
C LEU A 21 5.13 -12.79 -4.30
N PRO A 22 4.94 -12.75 -2.97
CA PRO A 22 3.62 -12.99 -2.41
C PRO A 22 2.70 -11.88 -2.91
N ARG A 23 1.69 -12.26 -3.69
CA ARG A 23 0.51 -11.44 -4.02
C ARG A 23 -0.24 -11.11 -2.73
N ARG A 24 0.29 -10.23 -1.90
CA ARG A 24 -0.36 -9.71 -0.71
C ARG A 24 -0.21 -8.19 -0.66
N ALA A 25 -0.68 -7.53 -1.71
CA ALA A 25 -0.84 -6.07 -1.71
C ALA A 25 -2.20 -5.62 -1.14
N PHE A 26 -3.19 -6.52 -0.99
CA PHE A 26 -4.48 -6.18 -0.40
C PHE A 26 -5.03 -7.39 0.37
N SER A 27 -5.37 -7.19 1.64
CA SER A 27 -6.06 -8.22 2.43
C SER A 27 -7.36 -8.62 1.72
N PRO A 28 -7.68 -9.92 1.57
CA PRO A 28 -8.91 -10.36 0.91
C PRO A 28 -10.20 -9.84 1.57
N ASP A 29 -10.09 -9.40 2.83
CA ASP A 29 -11.16 -8.81 3.63
C ASP A 29 -11.49 -7.34 3.27
N GLN A 30 -10.56 -6.59 2.68
CA GLN A 30 -10.75 -5.15 2.40
C GLN A 30 -11.49 -4.85 1.08
N GLY A 31 -11.93 -5.88 0.36
CA GLY A 31 -12.57 -5.70 -0.94
C GLY A 31 -11.68 -5.01 -1.97
N ARG A 32 -12.25 -4.72 -3.15
CA ARG A 32 -11.56 -3.91 -4.17
C ARG A 32 -11.80 -2.43 -3.88
N PRO A 33 -10.77 -1.57 -3.90
CA PRO A 33 -10.98 -0.13 -3.79
C PRO A 33 -11.86 0.35 -4.95
N VAL A 34 -12.73 1.32 -4.66
CA VAL A 34 -13.62 1.92 -5.64
C VAL A 34 -13.25 3.39 -5.77
N ALA A 35 -13.12 3.88 -7.00
CA ALA A 35 -12.78 5.27 -7.30
C ALA A 35 -13.76 5.82 -8.35
N GLY A 36 -14.14 7.07 -8.18
CA GLY A 36 -15.14 7.71 -9.03
C GLY A 36 -15.43 9.14 -8.60
N GLU A 37 -16.33 9.78 -9.34
CA GLU A 37 -16.84 11.12 -9.05
C GLU A 37 -18.12 11.01 -8.22
N ILE A 38 -18.29 11.83 -7.19
CA ILE A 38 -19.53 11.88 -6.41
C ILE A 38 -20.60 12.61 -7.25
N ILE A 39 -21.69 11.92 -7.59
CA ILE A 39 -22.81 12.49 -8.35
C ILE A 39 -24.02 12.79 -7.47
N GLU A 40 -24.16 12.13 -6.33
CA GLU A 40 -25.20 12.40 -5.33
C GLU A 40 -24.67 12.18 -3.91
N LYS A 41 -25.28 12.84 -2.93
CA LYS A 41 -24.90 12.76 -1.52
C LYS A 41 -26.13 12.82 -0.61
N ASP A 42 -26.18 11.90 0.34
CA ASP A 42 -27.11 11.86 1.46
C ASP A 42 -26.36 11.97 2.80
N GLU A 43 -27.09 11.84 3.92
CA GLU A 43 -26.51 11.88 5.27
C GLU A 43 -25.55 10.71 5.56
N LYS A 44 -25.89 9.51 5.06
CA LYS A 44 -25.17 8.25 5.38
C LYS A 44 -24.68 7.52 4.13
N SER A 45 -24.79 8.14 2.95
CA SER A 45 -24.40 7.55 1.67
C SER A 45 -23.94 8.59 0.67
N ILE A 46 -23.15 8.14 -0.31
CA ILE A 46 -22.83 8.87 -1.53
C ILE A 46 -23.04 7.96 -2.73
N THR A 47 -23.50 8.51 -3.85
CA THR A 47 -23.50 7.81 -5.13
C THR A 47 -22.30 8.30 -5.93
N ILE A 48 -21.46 7.37 -6.37
CA ILE A 48 -20.30 7.67 -7.21
C ILE A 48 -20.48 7.12 -8.63
N LYS A 49 -20.08 7.91 -9.63
CA LYS A 49 -19.91 7.49 -11.01
C LYS A 49 -18.52 6.90 -11.18
N LEU A 50 -18.47 5.65 -11.62
CA LEU A 50 -17.24 4.91 -11.87
C LEU A 50 -16.68 5.23 -13.26
N GLN A 51 -15.41 4.87 -13.47
CA GLN A 51 -14.71 5.11 -14.74
C GLN A 51 -15.34 4.35 -15.93
N ASP A 52 -16.01 3.23 -15.68
CA ASP A 52 -16.75 2.46 -16.69
C ASP A 52 -18.12 3.06 -17.04
N GLY A 53 -18.48 4.19 -16.43
CA GLY A 53 -19.75 4.89 -16.63
C GLY A 53 -20.90 4.38 -15.77
N SER A 54 -20.72 3.29 -15.02
CA SER A 54 -21.70 2.80 -14.06
C SER A 54 -21.72 3.65 -12.78
N SER A 55 -22.74 3.46 -11.94
CA SER A 55 -22.87 4.15 -10.64
C SER A 55 -22.87 3.15 -9.49
N LYS A 56 -22.37 3.58 -8.33
CA LYS A 56 -22.33 2.77 -7.11
C LYS A 56 -22.67 3.61 -5.89
N ILE A 57 -23.54 3.07 -5.02
CA ILE A 57 -23.83 3.66 -3.72
C ILE A 57 -22.77 3.19 -2.71
N VAL A 58 -22.16 4.13 -2.00
CA VAL A 58 -21.19 3.91 -0.93
C VAL A 58 -21.84 4.32 0.38
N MET A 59 -21.90 3.39 1.32
CA MET A 59 -22.40 3.66 2.67
C MET A 59 -21.29 4.24 3.54
N LEU A 60 -21.62 5.24 4.36
CA LEU A 60 -20.72 5.94 5.27
C LEU A 60 -21.16 5.68 6.73
N PRO A 61 -20.82 4.52 7.33
CA PRO A 61 -21.04 4.30 8.76
C PRO A 61 -20.28 5.33 9.60
N GLY A 62 -20.72 5.59 10.83
CA GLY A 62 -20.17 6.67 11.67
C GLY A 62 -18.68 6.53 12.04
N ASN A 63 -18.06 5.37 11.81
CA ASN A 63 -16.62 5.14 11.99
C ASN A 63 -15.80 5.31 10.71
N THR A 64 -16.39 5.83 9.63
CA THR A 64 -15.68 6.05 8.35
C THR A 64 -14.65 7.15 8.51
N GLU A 65 -13.38 6.82 8.30
CA GLU A 65 -12.31 7.81 8.27
C GLU A 65 -12.31 8.56 6.93
N ILE A 66 -12.72 9.82 6.93
CA ILE A 66 -12.73 10.68 5.74
C ILE A 66 -11.46 11.54 5.76
N ARG A 67 -10.58 11.34 4.77
CA ARG A 67 -9.38 12.16 4.58
C ARG A 67 -9.52 13.01 3.32
N LYS A 68 -9.18 14.29 3.43
CA LYS A 68 -9.13 15.22 2.31
C LYS A 68 -7.70 15.70 2.15
N VAL A 69 -7.15 15.51 0.94
CA VAL A 69 -5.87 16.12 0.56
C VAL A 69 -6.20 17.44 -0.14
N THR A 70 -5.55 18.52 0.28
CA THR A 70 -5.66 19.83 -0.36
C THR A 70 -4.29 20.28 -0.83
N ALA A 71 -4.24 21.14 -1.85
CA ALA A 71 -2.97 21.70 -2.30
C ALA A 71 -2.35 22.52 -1.15
N GLY A 72 -1.16 22.11 -0.71
CA GLY A 72 -0.39 22.83 0.28
C GLY A 72 0.59 23.80 -0.37
N SER A 73 1.06 24.76 0.41
CA SER A 73 2.13 25.69 0.08
C SER A 73 3.35 25.44 0.98
N ARG A 74 4.47 26.07 0.64
CA ARG A 74 5.67 26.03 1.50
C ARG A 74 5.43 26.64 2.88
N ASN A 75 4.45 27.53 3.04
CA ASN A 75 4.13 28.17 4.32
C ASN A 75 3.40 27.22 5.28
N ASP A 76 2.85 26.12 4.76
CA ASP A 76 2.18 25.09 5.56
C ASP A 76 3.19 24.11 6.17
N LEU A 77 4.44 24.12 5.69
CA LEU A 77 5.54 23.31 6.22
C LEU A 77 6.11 23.97 7.48
N LYS A 78 5.47 23.70 8.61
CA LYS A 78 5.88 24.20 9.93
C LYS A 78 6.67 23.15 10.69
N GLN A 79 7.58 23.61 11.57
CA GLN A 79 8.28 22.71 12.48
C GLN A 79 7.28 21.99 13.39
N GLY A 80 7.48 20.70 13.60
CA GLY A 80 6.58 19.84 14.38
C GLY A 80 5.46 19.18 13.58
N GLU A 81 5.23 19.58 12.32
CA GLU A 81 4.27 18.91 11.44
C GLU A 81 4.76 17.53 11.02
N ARG A 82 3.82 16.59 10.85
CA ARG A 82 4.12 15.29 10.27
C ARG A 82 3.98 15.36 8.77
N VAL A 83 5.06 15.00 8.07
CA VAL A 83 5.09 14.96 6.60
C VAL A 83 5.51 13.60 6.06
N PHE A 84 4.88 13.19 4.97
CA PHE A 84 5.31 12.07 4.15
C PHE A 84 5.96 12.62 2.87
N VAL A 85 7.21 12.24 2.62
CA VAL A 85 8.00 12.77 1.51
C VAL A 85 8.30 11.63 0.52
N VAL A 86 7.99 11.86 -0.75
CA VAL A 86 8.41 10.99 -1.85
C VAL A 86 9.43 11.77 -2.68
N GLY A 87 10.61 11.19 -2.87
CA GLY A 87 11.71 11.87 -3.54
C GLY A 87 12.89 10.95 -3.85
N LYS A 88 13.95 11.54 -4.38
CA LYS A 88 15.21 10.86 -4.66
C LYS A 88 16.18 11.09 -3.49
N GLU A 89 16.70 10.02 -2.93
CA GLU A 89 17.81 10.09 -1.97
C GLU A 89 19.12 10.43 -2.70
N ASN A 90 19.86 11.36 -2.13
CA ASN A 90 21.13 11.87 -2.66
C ASN A 90 22.30 11.21 -1.91
N SER A 91 23.50 11.25 -2.50
CA SER A 91 24.70 10.62 -1.94
C SER A 91 25.16 11.23 -0.60
N ASP A 92 24.68 12.42 -0.25
CA ASP A 92 24.93 13.10 1.02
C ASP A 92 23.91 12.74 2.12
N GLY A 93 22.96 11.84 1.82
CA GLY A 93 21.87 11.43 2.73
C GLY A 93 20.67 12.38 2.74
N SER A 94 20.68 13.45 1.94
CA SER A 94 19.50 14.32 1.77
C SER A 94 18.49 13.73 0.78
N VAL A 95 17.23 14.17 0.85
CA VAL A 95 16.18 13.75 -0.09
C VAL A 95 15.70 14.94 -0.92
N THR A 96 15.82 14.84 -2.24
CA THR A 96 15.20 15.77 -3.18
C THR A 96 13.72 15.39 -3.35
N ALA A 97 12.81 16.15 -2.72
CA ALA A 97 11.39 15.85 -2.70
C ALA A 97 10.69 16.15 -4.04
N SER A 98 9.91 15.19 -4.53
CA SER A 98 8.97 15.36 -5.65
C SER A 98 7.53 15.57 -5.16
N ILE A 99 7.18 14.97 -4.02
CA ILE A 99 5.85 15.10 -3.38
C ILE A 99 6.07 15.25 -1.88
N VAL A 100 5.36 16.19 -1.26
CA VAL A 100 5.27 16.34 0.20
C VAL A 100 3.81 16.35 0.58
N GLN A 101 3.39 15.39 1.38
CA GLN A 101 2.05 15.31 1.94
C GLN A 101 2.10 15.63 3.43
N ILE A 102 1.34 16.64 3.85
CA ILE A 102 1.21 17.04 5.25
C ILE A 102 0.02 16.27 5.86
N GLY A 103 0.20 15.74 7.06
CA GLY A 103 -0.88 15.14 7.85
C GLY A 103 -0.51 13.80 8.48
N PRO A 104 -1.46 13.17 9.18
CA PRO A 104 -1.24 11.87 9.81
C PRO A 104 -1.18 10.78 8.74
N PHE A 105 0.03 10.33 8.43
CA PHE A 105 0.24 9.08 7.71
C PHE A 105 0.43 7.96 8.72
N ARG A 106 -0.34 6.89 8.57
CA ARG A 106 -0.05 5.62 9.23
C ARG A 106 1.07 4.98 8.42
N VAL A 107 2.31 5.08 8.88
CA VAL A 107 3.32 4.11 8.44
C VAL A 107 2.89 2.80 9.08
N SER A 108 2.16 1.97 8.34
CA SER A 108 1.91 0.61 8.79
C SER A 108 3.27 -0.05 8.85
N SER A 109 3.83 -0.19 10.05
CA SER A 109 5.06 -0.95 10.29
C SER A 109 4.78 -2.42 9.94
N MET A 110 4.84 -2.75 8.65
CA MET A 110 5.08 -4.10 8.17
C MET A 110 6.56 -4.40 8.40
N ASN A 111 6.95 -4.55 9.68
CA ASN A 111 8.26 -5.05 10.05
C ASN A 111 8.06 -6.22 11.01
N ARG A 112 7.83 -7.39 10.44
CA ARG A 112 8.13 -8.70 11.04
C ARG A 112 8.51 -9.68 9.94
#